data_AF-A0A0V0QR34-F1
#
_entry.id   AF-A0A0V0QR34-F1
#
_cell.length_a   1.000
_cell.length_b   1.000
_cell.length_c   1.000
_cell.angle_alpha   90.00
_cell.angle_beta   90.00
_cell.angle_gamma   90.00
#
_symmetry.space_group_name_H-M   'P 1'
#
loop_
_entity.id
_entity.type
_entity.pdbx_description
1 polymer ?
#
loop_
_entity_poly.entity_id
_entity_poly.type
_entity_poly.pdbx_seq_one_letter_code
_entity_poly.pdbx_strand_id
1 'polypeptide(L)'
;MSFFDQGVNVFRRKVGQTFRKKLGNYNYKIGKIGYHKNPGHIDLQTKEQLKKKGEIKQIHRLERDSKRVFGVQGKRSFIFDVNKLPFYDVPSLNGFNLKPYVSVHTPKIEKQYMNQINQLNDYTLEENFDRENQEKIAVPTTYGGDKLDSDIGEHRMIEEGQHK
;
A
#
# COMPACT_ATOMS: atom_id res chain seq x y z
N MET A 1 31.03 19.92 -44.60
CA MET A 1 29.92 20.73 -44.02
C MET A 1 28.60 20.15 -44.50
N SER A 2 27.87 19.44 -43.64
CA SER A 2 26.68 18.64 -43.99
C SER A 2 25.40 19.48 -43.99
N PHE A 3 24.91 19.81 -45.19
CA PHE A 3 23.64 20.52 -45.42
C PHE A 3 22.37 19.70 -45.08
N PHE A 4 22.50 18.39 -44.83
CA PHE A 4 21.37 17.51 -44.49
C PHE A 4 20.89 17.60 -43.04
N ASP A 5 21.69 18.16 -42.13
CA ASP A 5 21.38 18.15 -40.69
C ASP A 5 20.51 19.35 -40.23
N GLN A 6 20.39 20.38 -41.07
CA GLN A 6 19.58 21.56 -40.77
C GLN A 6 18.09 21.34 -41.05
N GLY A 7 17.72 20.53 -42.06
CA GLY A 7 16.33 20.29 -42.45
C GLY A 7 15.52 19.48 -41.43
N VAL A 8 16.10 18.41 -40.88
CA VAL A 8 15.42 17.52 -39.91
C VAL A 8 15.09 18.26 -38.60
N ASN A 9 15.95 19.19 -38.20
CA ASN A 9 15.76 20.01 -37.01
C ASN A 9 14.59 21.00 -37.13
N VAL A 10 14.33 21.54 -38.33
CA VAL A 10 13.21 22.49 -38.55
C VAL A 10 11.85 21.78 -38.47
N PHE A 11 11.72 20.58 -39.03
CA PHE A 11 10.49 19.79 -38.94
C PHE A 11 10.23 19.29 -37.51
N ARG A 12 11.26 18.83 -36.77
CA ARG A 12 11.10 18.44 -35.35
C ARG A 12 10.65 19.60 -34.46
N ARG A 13 11.18 20.81 -34.67
CA ARG A 13 10.71 22.01 -33.94
C ARG A 13 9.25 22.34 -34.24
N LYS A 14 8.78 22.19 -35.48
CA LYS A 14 7.38 22.42 -35.84
C LYS A 14 6.42 21.39 -35.22
N VAL A 15 6.78 20.11 -35.20
CA VAL A 15 5.99 19.05 -34.54
C VAL A 15 5.94 19.24 -33.02
N GLY A 16 7.06 19.65 -32.41
CA GLY A 16 7.10 19.96 -30.98
C GLY A 16 6.21 21.15 -30.59
N GLN A 17 6.06 22.14 -31.47
CA GLN A 17 5.20 23.30 -31.23
C GLN A 17 3.71 22.94 -31.23
N THR A 18 3.25 22.11 -32.18
CA THR A 18 1.84 21.68 -32.22
C THR A 18 1.51 20.75 -31.04
N PHE A 19 2.42 19.85 -30.68
CA PHE A 19 2.28 19.00 -29.52
C PHE A 19 2.23 19.80 -28.20
N ARG A 20 3.12 20.78 -28.01
CA ARG A 20 3.11 21.66 -26.83
C ARG A 20 1.81 22.45 -26.72
N LYS A 21 1.26 22.94 -27.83
CA LYS A 21 -0.07 23.59 -27.84
C LYS A 21 -1.18 22.64 -27.42
N LYS A 22 -1.14 21.38 -27.86
CA LYS A 22 -2.09 20.33 -27.47
C LYS A 22 -2.01 19.99 -25.98
N LEU A 23 -0.81 19.86 -25.44
CA LEU A 23 -0.59 19.66 -24.00
C LEU A 23 -1.12 20.84 -23.18
N GLY A 24 -0.96 22.06 -23.69
CA GLY A 24 -1.39 23.27 -23.00
C GLY A 24 -0.69 23.42 -21.65
N ASN A 25 -1.46 23.60 -20.58
CA ASN A 25 -0.94 23.72 -19.24
C ASN A 25 -0.89 22.34 -18.55
N TYR A 26 0.27 21.69 -18.62
CA TYR A 26 0.47 20.33 -18.11
C TYR A 26 1.24 20.27 -16.77
N ASN A 27 1.70 21.42 -16.25
CA ASN A 27 2.45 21.49 -14.99
C ASN A 27 2.18 22.83 -14.28
N TYR A 28 2.10 22.80 -12.95
CA TYR A 28 1.94 23.98 -12.08
C TYR A 28 3.06 25.01 -12.21
N LYS A 29 4.23 24.63 -12.74
CA LYS A 29 5.33 25.56 -13.05
C LYS A 29 5.03 26.50 -14.23
N ILE A 30 4.05 26.16 -15.06
CA ILE A 30 3.71 26.91 -16.28
C ILE A 30 2.56 27.87 -15.95
N GLY A 31 2.78 29.16 -16.17
CA GLY A 31 1.80 30.22 -15.93
C GLY A 31 2.38 31.40 -15.14
N LYS A 32 1.56 32.42 -14.90
CA LYS A 32 1.93 33.54 -14.03
C LYS A 32 1.86 33.13 -12.56
N ILE A 33 2.64 33.78 -11.71
CA ILE A 33 2.51 33.65 -10.25
C ILE A 33 1.05 33.93 -9.86
N GLY A 34 0.49 33.02 -9.05
CA GLY A 34 -0.91 33.11 -8.59
C GLY A 34 -1.97 32.63 -9.60
N TYR A 35 -1.59 32.15 -10.78
CA TYR A 35 -2.52 31.55 -11.76
C TYR A 35 -3.17 30.27 -11.23
N HIS A 36 -2.36 29.41 -10.61
CA HIS A 36 -2.81 28.15 -10.03
C HIS A 36 -3.33 28.39 -8.62
N LYS A 37 -4.64 28.22 -8.42
CA LYS A 37 -5.28 28.25 -7.09
C LYS A 37 -5.47 26.83 -6.59
N ASN A 38 -5.25 26.61 -5.30
CA ASN A 38 -5.45 25.33 -4.61
C ASN A 38 -4.86 24.12 -5.39
N PRO A 39 -3.55 24.13 -5.70
CA PRO A 39 -2.92 23.00 -6.39
C PRO A 39 -3.05 21.73 -5.54
N GLY A 40 -3.23 20.58 -6.18
CA GLY A 40 -3.28 19.27 -5.50
C GLY A 40 -4.68 18.81 -5.04
N HIS A 41 -5.67 19.71 -4.97
CA HIS A 41 -7.07 19.32 -4.66
C HIS A 41 -7.67 18.46 -5.77
N ILE A 42 -7.42 18.87 -7.03
CA ILE A 42 -7.87 18.18 -8.25
C ILE A 42 -6.73 18.16 -9.26
N ASP A 43 -6.78 17.22 -10.21
CA ASP A 43 -5.78 17.13 -11.26
C ASP A 43 -5.86 18.33 -12.21
N LEU A 44 -4.69 18.83 -12.63
CA LEU A 44 -4.57 20.07 -13.39
C LEU A 44 -5.32 20.00 -14.74
N GLN A 45 -5.22 18.87 -15.45
CA GLN A 45 -5.87 18.70 -16.74
C GLN A 45 -7.39 18.80 -16.62
N THR A 46 -7.97 18.13 -15.62
CA THR A 46 -9.40 18.18 -15.31
C THR A 46 -9.83 19.60 -14.98
N LYS A 47 -9.05 20.31 -14.16
CA LYS A 47 -9.32 21.72 -13.81
C LYS A 47 -9.32 22.63 -15.05
N GLU A 48 -8.33 22.49 -15.93
CA GLU A 48 -8.21 23.31 -17.14
C GLU A 48 -9.31 22.98 -18.17
N GLN A 49 -9.75 21.73 -18.27
CA GLN A 49 -10.88 21.34 -19.11
C GLN A 49 -12.19 21.96 -18.60
N LEU A 50 -12.47 21.87 -17.29
CA LEU A 50 -13.66 22.46 -16.67
C LEU A 50 -13.66 23.99 -16.78
N LYS A 51 -12.50 24.64 -16.63
CA LYS A 51 -12.35 26.08 -16.86
C LYS A 51 -12.71 26.47 -18.30
N LYS A 52 -12.23 25.71 -19.30
CA LYS A 52 -12.54 25.96 -20.72
C LYS A 52 -14.04 25.81 -21.01
N LYS A 53 -14.72 24.90 -20.31
CA LYS A 53 -16.18 24.71 -20.40
C LYS A 53 -16.99 25.75 -19.61
N GLY A 54 -16.34 26.54 -18.75
CA GLY A 54 -17.02 27.50 -17.86
C GLY A 54 -17.68 26.86 -16.63
N GLU A 55 -17.37 25.61 -16.29
CA GLU A 55 -18.02 24.83 -15.22
C GLU A 55 -17.40 25.10 -13.83
N ILE A 56 -17.39 26.36 -13.42
CA ILE A 56 -16.73 26.81 -12.17
C ILE A 56 -17.35 26.15 -10.93
N LYS A 57 -18.67 25.98 -10.90
CA LYS A 57 -19.37 25.32 -9.76
C LYS A 57 -18.90 23.89 -9.54
N GLN A 58 -18.62 23.16 -10.61
CA GLN A 58 -18.14 21.78 -10.52
C GLN A 58 -16.71 21.72 -9.97
N ILE A 59 -15.85 22.67 -10.36
CA ILE A 59 -14.51 22.80 -9.79
C ILE A 59 -14.60 22.98 -8.28
N HIS A 60 -15.43 23.91 -7.80
CA HIS A 60 -15.57 24.15 -6.36
C HIS A 60 -16.14 22.95 -5.60
N ARG A 61 -17.11 22.24 -6.19
CA ARG A 61 -17.64 20.99 -5.60
C ARG A 61 -16.54 19.94 -5.46
N LEU A 62 -15.76 19.72 -6.51
CA LEU A 62 -14.66 18.75 -6.49
C LEU A 62 -13.54 19.17 -5.52
N GLU A 63 -13.24 20.47 -5.42
CA GLU A 63 -12.25 20.99 -4.46
C GLU A 63 -12.71 20.81 -3.01
N ARG A 64 -14.02 20.97 -2.74
CA ARG A 64 -14.61 20.79 -1.41
C ARG A 64 -14.66 19.31 -1.00
N ASP A 65 -15.03 18.45 -1.94
CA ASP A 65 -15.22 17.02 -1.70
C ASP A 65 -13.92 16.21 -1.91
N SER A 66 -12.77 16.87 -2.09
CA SER A 66 -11.49 16.21 -2.38
C SER A 66 -10.91 15.51 -1.15
N LYS A 67 -10.57 14.23 -1.34
CA LYS A 67 -9.92 13.39 -0.32
C LYS A 67 -8.44 13.74 -0.09
N ARG A 68 -7.81 14.49 -1.00
CA ARG A 68 -6.38 14.82 -0.94
C ARG A 68 -6.07 16.04 -0.06
N VAL A 69 -7.10 16.63 0.56
CA VAL A 69 -6.99 17.86 1.36
C VAL A 69 -6.79 17.49 2.82
N PHE A 70 -5.54 17.54 3.29
CA PHE A 70 -5.15 17.12 4.63
C PHE A 70 -5.29 18.21 5.71
N GLY A 71 -6.05 19.28 5.44
CA GLY A 71 -6.13 20.42 6.34
C GLY A 71 -6.86 21.62 5.76
N VAL A 72 -6.80 22.75 6.45
CA VAL A 72 -7.43 24.00 6.04
C VAL A 72 -6.41 25.13 6.06
N GLN A 73 -6.40 25.95 5.02
CA GLN A 73 -5.57 27.16 5.00
C GLN A 73 -6.17 28.20 5.95
N GLY A 74 -5.49 28.48 7.06
CA GLY A 74 -5.81 29.58 7.96
C GLY A 74 -5.29 30.93 7.43
N LYS A 75 -5.47 32.00 8.23
CA LYS A 75 -5.08 33.37 7.82
C LYS A 75 -3.58 33.53 7.58
N ARG A 76 -2.74 32.82 8.33
CA ARG A 76 -1.27 32.94 8.30
C ARG A 76 -0.54 31.61 8.14
N SER A 77 -1.19 30.49 8.47
CA SER A 77 -0.60 29.16 8.45
C SER A 77 -1.60 28.13 7.91
N PHE A 78 -1.06 27.02 7.42
CA PHE A 78 -1.86 25.85 7.09
C PHE A 78 -2.12 25.04 8.37
N ILE A 79 -3.38 24.72 8.63
CA ILE A 79 -3.81 23.92 9.77
C ILE A 79 -3.95 22.49 9.29
N PHE A 80 -3.05 21.62 9.73
CA PHE A 80 -3.03 20.21 9.38
C PHE A 80 -4.02 19.41 10.22
N ASP A 81 -4.76 18.49 9.59
CA ASP A 81 -5.74 17.62 10.23
C ASP A 81 -5.31 16.15 10.09
N VAL A 82 -4.85 15.58 11.21
CA VAL A 82 -4.36 14.19 11.27
C VAL A 82 -5.45 13.20 10.91
N ASN A 83 -6.71 13.49 11.22
CA ASN A 83 -7.84 12.59 10.99
C ASN A 83 -8.16 12.39 9.50
N LYS A 84 -7.62 13.27 8.63
CA LYS A 84 -7.78 13.17 7.18
C LYS A 84 -6.67 12.36 6.51
N LEU A 85 -5.63 11.98 7.24
CA LEU A 85 -4.58 11.13 6.69
C LEU A 85 -5.11 9.71 6.47
N PRO A 86 -4.70 9.05 5.39
CA PRO A 86 -4.92 7.62 5.26
C PRO A 86 -4.18 6.89 6.40
N PHE A 87 -4.90 5.99 7.07
CA PHE A 87 -4.31 5.08 8.03
C PHE A 87 -3.92 3.77 7.35
N TYR A 88 -2.75 3.25 7.70
CA TYR A 88 -2.25 1.97 7.19
C TYR A 88 -2.03 1.04 8.38
N ASP A 89 -2.78 -0.07 8.42
CA ASP A 89 -2.66 -1.12 9.43
C ASP A 89 -1.41 -1.97 9.16
N VAL A 90 -0.24 -1.48 9.56
CA VAL A 90 1.04 -2.19 9.41
C VAL A 90 1.35 -2.93 10.72
N PRO A 91 1.23 -4.28 10.78
CA PRO A 91 1.54 -5.04 11.98
C PRO A 91 3.05 -5.12 12.23
N SER A 92 3.43 -5.45 13.46
CA SER A 92 4.81 -5.84 13.78
C SER A 92 5.15 -7.16 13.10
N LEU A 93 6.33 -7.23 12.47
CA LEU A 93 6.83 -8.43 11.77
C LEU A 93 7.73 -9.30 12.65
N ASN A 94 7.87 -8.99 13.93
CA ASN A 94 8.68 -9.78 14.85
C ASN A 94 8.06 -11.18 15.02
N GLY A 95 8.80 -12.23 14.66
CA GLY A 95 8.30 -13.61 14.67
C GLY A 95 7.51 -14.02 13.41
N PHE A 96 7.43 -13.15 12.40
CA PHE A 96 6.78 -13.48 11.12
C PHE A 96 7.73 -14.29 10.22
N ASN A 97 7.49 -15.60 10.13
CA ASN A 97 8.37 -16.54 9.41
C ASN A 97 8.07 -16.65 7.90
N LEU A 98 6.90 -16.19 7.46
CA LEU A 98 6.50 -16.29 6.05
C LEU A 98 7.31 -15.32 5.19
N LYS A 99 7.71 -15.80 4.02
CA LYS A 99 8.45 -15.04 3.00
C LYS A 99 7.56 -14.78 1.79
N PRO A 100 7.85 -13.75 0.96
CA PRO A 100 7.07 -13.46 -0.24
C PRO A 100 7.14 -14.56 -1.31
N TYR A 101 8.08 -15.50 -1.20
CA TYR A 101 8.24 -16.62 -2.13
C TYR A 101 8.20 -17.95 -1.38
N VAL A 102 7.62 -18.95 -2.05
CA VAL A 102 7.50 -20.32 -1.57
C VAL A 102 8.61 -21.19 -2.18
N SER A 103 8.99 -22.26 -1.49
CA SER A 103 9.94 -23.24 -2.02
C SER A 103 9.41 -23.93 -3.27
N VAL A 104 10.28 -24.15 -4.26
CA VAL A 104 9.97 -24.90 -5.49
C VAL A 104 9.62 -26.35 -5.20
N HIS A 105 10.11 -26.90 -4.09
CA HIS A 105 9.92 -28.30 -3.71
C HIS A 105 8.64 -28.57 -2.92
N THR A 106 7.78 -27.58 -2.75
CA THR A 106 6.54 -27.73 -1.98
C THR A 106 5.56 -28.63 -2.75
N PRO A 107 5.04 -29.73 -2.15
CA PRO A 107 4.13 -30.63 -2.83
C PRO A 107 2.74 -30.01 -3.03
N LYS A 108 1.95 -30.62 -3.92
CA LYS A 108 0.56 -30.21 -4.16
C LYS A 108 -0.32 -30.60 -2.98
N ILE A 109 -1.17 -29.67 -2.53
CA ILE A 109 -2.14 -29.89 -1.44
C ILE A 109 -3.24 -30.86 -1.91
N GLU A 110 -3.62 -31.80 -1.03
CA GLU A 110 -4.68 -32.77 -1.28
C GLU A 110 -6.09 -32.16 -1.12
N LYS A 111 -7.09 -32.73 -1.80
CA LYS A 111 -8.47 -32.21 -1.80
C LYS A 111 -9.12 -32.23 -0.41
N GLN A 112 -8.73 -33.17 0.46
CA GLN A 112 -9.32 -33.31 1.79
C GLN A 112 -9.12 -32.05 2.65
N TYR A 113 -7.91 -31.47 2.62
CA TYR A 113 -7.61 -30.22 3.33
C TYR A 113 -8.43 -29.04 2.82
N MET A 114 -8.67 -28.96 1.50
CA MET A 114 -9.51 -27.92 0.93
C MET A 114 -10.98 -28.07 1.38
N ASN A 115 -11.48 -29.30 1.48
CA ASN A 115 -12.83 -29.56 1.96
C ASN A 115 -12.98 -29.18 3.45
N GLN A 116 -11.97 -29.44 4.28
CA GLN A 116 -11.96 -29.03 5.69
C GLN A 116 -12.03 -27.50 5.83
N ILE A 117 -11.24 -26.76 5.06
CA ILE A 117 -11.30 -25.29 5.05
C ILE A 117 -12.69 -24.80 4.63
N ASN A 118 -13.31 -25.44 3.65
CA ASN A 118 -14.67 -25.07 3.23
C ASN A 118 -15.71 -25.35 4.33
N GLN A 119 -15.59 -26.47 5.03
CA GLN A 119 -16.49 -26.82 6.15
C GLN A 119 -16.37 -25.83 7.31
N LEU A 120 -15.16 -25.38 7.65
CA LEU A 120 -14.94 -24.38 8.72
C LEU A 120 -15.56 -23.01 8.38
N ASN A 121 -15.77 -22.71 7.10
CA ASN A 121 -16.40 -21.46 6.65
C ASN A 121 -17.91 -21.59 6.38
N ASP A 122 -18.51 -22.74 6.71
CA ASP A 122 -19.95 -22.96 6.56
C ASP A 122 -20.72 -22.36 7.75
N TYR A 123 -21.37 -21.22 7.54
CA TYR A 123 -22.14 -20.53 8.58
C TYR A 123 -23.47 -21.22 8.94
N THR A 124 -23.83 -22.33 8.29
CA THR A 124 -25.03 -23.10 8.66
C THR A 124 -24.78 -24.11 9.78
N LEU A 125 -23.52 -24.43 10.05
CA LEU A 125 -23.11 -25.35 11.11
C LEU A 125 -22.94 -24.59 12.42
N GLU A 126 -23.71 -24.96 13.45
CA GLU A 126 -23.62 -24.33 14.79
C GLU A 126 -22.23 -24.48 15.41
N GLU A 127 -21.53 -25.56 15.10
CA GLU A 127 -20.16 -25.85 15.55
C GLU A 127 -19.13 -24.78 15.12
N ASN A 128 -19.40 -24.03 14.05
CA ASN A 128 -18.48 -23.01 13.53
C ASN A 128 -18.52 -21.67 14.30
N PHE A 129 -19.50 -21.48 15.19
CA PHE A 129 -19.64 -20.23 15.94
C PHE A 129 -18.87 -20.24 17.27
N ASP A 130 -18.72 -21.40 17.90
CA ASP A 130 -18.06 -21.54 19.21
C ASP A 130 -16.58 -21.93 19.07
N ARG A 131 -15.72 -20.92 18.97
CA ARG A 131 -14.26 -21.12 18.80
C ARG A 131 -13.60 -21.86 19.97
N GLU A 132 -14.12 -21.71 21.19
CA GLU A 132 -13.59 -22.39 22.38
C GLU A 132 -13.74 -23.92 22.32
N ASN A 133 -14.73 -24.42 21.57
CA ASN A 133 -14.92 -25.86 21.35
C ASN A 133 -14.08 -26.41 20.18
N GLN A 134 -13.63 -25.55 19.26
CA GLN A 134 -12.88 -25.94 18.06
C GLN A 134 -11.40 -26.29 18.33
N GLU A 135 -10.81 -25.81 19.44
CA GLU A 135 -9.41 -26.10 19.79
C GLU A 135 -9.14 -27.60 20.04
N LYS A 136 -10.20 -28.40 20.27
CA LYS A 136 -10.11 -29.87 20.41
C LYS A 136 -10.04 -30.61 19.07
N ILE A 137 -10.30 -29.93 17.94
CA ILE A 137 -10.30 -30.49 16.58
C ILE A 137 -9.08 -29.97 15.79
N ALA A 138 -8.03 -29.51 16.49
CA ALA A 138 -6.82 -29.04 15.83
C ALA A 138 -6.20 -30.14 14.96
N VAL A 139 -6.13 -29.88 13.65
CA VAL A 139 -5.44 -30.71 12.66
C VAL A 139 -3.99 -30.91 13.12
N PRO A 140 -3.44 -32.14 13.12
CA PRO A 140 -2.06 -32.37 13.50
C PRO A 140 -1.14 -31.51 12.62
N THR A 141 -0.47 -30.54 13.22
CA THR A 141 0.55 -29.73 12.58
C THR A 141 1.82 -30.57 12.42
N THR A 142 1.81 -31.54 11.50
CA THR A 142 3.02 -32.25 11.07
C THR A 142 3.65 -31.53 9.87
N TYR A 143 3.96 -30.25 10.03
CA TYR A 143 5.06 -29.67 9.26
C TYR A 143 6.30 -29.90 10.10
N GLY A 144 7.19 -30.76 9.59
CA GLY A 144 8.39 -31.26 10.28
C GLY A 144 9.18 -30.14 10.95
N GLY A 145 8.95 -29.98 12.25
CA GLY A 145 9.90 -29.36 13.14
C GLY A 145 10.95 -30.41 13.45
N ASP A 146 12.15 -30.21 12.92
CA ASP A 146 13.34 -30.84 13.48
C ASP A 146 13.29 -30.65 14.99
N LYS A 147 13.29 -31.77 15.73
CA LYS A 147 13.46 -31.77 17.17
C LYS A 147 14.83 -31.14 17.43
N LEU A 148 14.85 -29.90 17.89
CA LEU A 148 16.02 -29.34 18.55
C LEU A 148 16.12 -30.06 19.89
N ASP A 149 16.98 -31.07 19.94
CA ASP A 149 17.48 -31.68 21.17
C ASP A 149 18.08 -30.55 22.02
N SER A 150 17.31 -30.09 23.00
CA SER A 150 17.82 -29.26 24.07
C SER A 150 18.17 -30.19 25.23
N ASP A 151 19.38 -30.75 25.14
CA ASP A 151 20.12 -31.28 26.29
C ASP A 151 20.27 -30.16 27.33
N ILE A 152 19.27 -30.03 28.20
CA ILE A 152 19.37 -29.27 29.44
C ILE A 152 20.05 -30.21 30.42
N GLY A 153 21.38 -30.10 30.47
CA GLY A 153 22.22 -30.79 31.44
C GLY A 153 21.77 -30.49 32.87
N GLU A 154 21.47 -31.54 33.61
CA GLU A 154 21.24 -31.53 35.05
C GLU A 154 22.48 -31.00 35.78
N HIS A 155 22.47 -29.74 36.21
CA HIS A 155 23.40 -29.28 37.24
C HIS A 155 22.87 -29.67 38.63
N ARG A 156 23.18 -30.91 39.04
CA ARG A 156 23.20 -31.27 40.47
C ARG A 156 24.51 -30.78 41.07
N MET A 157 24.46 -29.74 41.89
CA MET A 157 25.55 -29.42 42.83
C MET A 157 25.19 -30.08 44.16
N ILE A 158 25.86 -31.19 44.45
CA ILE A 158 25.85 -31.86 45.75
C ILE A 158 26.79 -31.08 46.68
N GLU A 159 26.29 -30.82 47.88
CA GLU A 159 27.06 -30.31 49.02
C GLU A 159 28.16 -31.30 49.42
N GLU A 160 29.40 -30.82 49.56
CA GLU A 160 30.36 -31.38 50.52
C GLU A 160 31.09 -30.23 51.22
N GLY A 161 30.77 -30.02 52.49
CA GLY A 161 31.70 -29.37 53.40
C GLY A 161 32.74 -30.39 53.88
N GLN A 162 33.99 -29.97 54.05
CA GLN A 162 34.89 -30.29 55.18
C GLN A 162 36.20 -29.50 55.04
N HIS A 163 36.53 -28.70 56.06
CA HIS A 163 37.78 -28.72 56.84
C HIS A 163 38.36 -27.35 57.24
N LYS A 164 38.42 -27.20 58.57
CA LYS A 164 39.37 -26.46 59.42
C LYS A 164 39.23 -24.95 59.56
#